data_AF-A0A1B6LWY6-F1
#
_entry.id   AF-A0A1B6LWY6-F1
#
_cell.length_a   1.000
_cell.length_b   1.000
_cell.length_c   1.000
_cell.angle_alpha   90.00
_cell.angle_beta   90.00
_cell.angle_gamma   90.00
#
_symmetry.space_group_name_H-M   'P 1'
#
loop_
_entity.id
_entity.type
_entity.pdbx_description
1 polymer ?
#
loop_
_entity_poly.entity_id
_entity_poly.type
_entity_poly.pdbx_seq_one_letter_code
_entity_poly.pdbx_strand_id
1 'polypeptide(L)'
;IQLSTFFSVFYASINAGSLLSTIITPILRHDVHCFGMETCFPLAFGVPGILIVIALLLFLAGRPLYTCKEPRGNIVVRVIKVISHALVMKCRSKEKIHWLDYADDKFDKTLIAHTKAALQVLVLFIPLPMFWSLFDQQGSRWTFQATHMEGSLG
;
A
#
# COMPACT_ATOMS: atom_id res chain seq x y z
N ILE A 1 -16.21 -10.51 16.50
CA ILE A 1 -15.18 -10.47 17.58
C ILE A 1 -13.89 -11.13 17.12
N GLN A 2 -13.88 -12.42 16.79
CA GLN A 2 -12.69 -13.16 16.32
C GLN A 2 -11.90 -12.45 15.19
N LEU A 3 -12.59 -11.95 14.15
CA LEU A 3 -11.94 -11.24 13.04
C LEU A 3 -11.30 -9.90 13.48
N SER A 4 -11.96 -9.17 14.40
CA SER A 4 -11.43 -7.91 14.91
C SER A 4 -10.17 -8.14 15.75
N THR A 5 -10.20 -9.13 16.65
CA THR A 5 -9.04 -9.54 17.44
C THR A 5 -7.86 -9.98 16.57
N PHE A 6 -8.13 -10.75 15.50
CA PHE A 6 -7.10 -11.11 14.52
C PHE A 6 -6.43 -9.87 13.91
N PHE A 7 -7.21 -8.88 13.45
CA PHE A 7 -6.66 -7.65 12.90
C PHE A 7 -5.90 -6.81 13.93
N SER A 8 -6.33 -6.78 15.19
CA SER A 8 -5.62 -6.08 16.26
C SER A 8 -4.25 -6.71 16.54
N VAL A 9 -4.18 -8.04 16.64
CA VAL A 9 -2.90 -8.76 16.83
C VAL A 9 -2.01 -8.57 15.61
N PHE A 10 -2.55 -8.69 14.40
CA PHE A 10 -1.81 -8.46 13.16
C PHE A 10 -1.22 -7.04 13.11
N TYR A 11 -2.00 -6.02 13.46
CA TYR A 11 -1.54 -4.64 13.53
C TYR A 11 -0.42 -4.46 14.58
N ALA A 12 -0.56 -5.07 15.76
CA ALA A 12 0.47 -5.05 16.78
C ALA A 12 1.78 -5.70 16.29
N SER A 13 1.69 -6.85 15.60
CA SER A 13 2.84 -7.53 15.00
C SER A 13 3.54 -6.69 13.93
N ILE A 14 2.81 -5.96 13.08
CA ILE A 14 3.41 -5.06 12.08
C ILE A 14 4.20 -3.94 12.75
N ASN A 15 3.62 -3.29 13.76
CA ASN A 15 4.29 -2.18 14.45
C ASN A 15 5.53 -2.67 15.22
N ALA A 16 5.42 -3.80 15.93
CA ALA A 16 6.55 -4.41 16.61
C ALA A 16 7.66 -4.82 15.61
N GLY A 17 7.28 -5.44 14.49
CA GLY A 17 8.22 -5.83 13.43
C GLY A 17 8.92 -4.62 12.80
N SER A 18 8.20 -3.55 12.51
CA SER A 18 8.75 -2.31 11.96
C SER A 18 9.77 -1.67 12.93
N LEU A 19 9.43 -1.61 14.22
CA LEU A 19 10.33 -1.08 15.25
C LEU A 19 11.61 -1.91 15.38
N LEU A 20 11.47 -3.24 15.50
CA LEU A 20 12.61 -4.15 15.61
C LEU A 20 13.48 -4.10 14.35
N SER A 21 12.87 -4.09 13.16
CA SER A 21 13.61 -4.01 11.89
C SER A 21 14.40 -2.71 11.77
N THR A 22 13.82 -1.58 12.19
CA THR A 22 14.46 -0.27 12.13
C THR A 22 15.70 -0.20 13.03
N ILE A 23 15.72 -0.93 14.15
CA ILE A 23 16.86 -0.98 15.08
C ILE A 23 17.88 -2.05 14.67
N ILE A 24 17.43 -3.27 14.37
CA ILE A 24 18.30 -4.43 14.16
C ILE A 24 19.03 -4.34 12.81
N THR A 25 18.36 -3.88 11.75
CA THR A 25 18.95 -3.82 10.40
C THR A 25 20.21 -2.95 10.33
N PRO A 26 20.26 -1.72 10.87
CA PRO A 26 21.50 -0.93 10.86
C PRO A 26 22.60 -1.55 11.72
N ILE A 27 22.27 -2.15 12.87
CA ILE A 27 23.25 -2.85 13.74
C ILE A 27 23.88 -4.02 12.99
N LEU A 28 23.08 -4.87 12.35
CA LEU A 28 23.58 -6.00 11.55
C LEU A 28 24.44 -5.55 10.36
N ARG A 29 24.16 -4.37 9.81
CA ARG A 29 24.91 -3.82 8.68
C ARG A 29 26.26 -3.24 9.10
N HIS A 30 26.31 -2.53 10.22
CA HIS A 30 27.47 -1.73 10.63
C HIS A 30 28.37 -2.46 11.64
N ASP A 31 27.80 -3.12 12.64
CA ASP A 31 28.58 -3.69 13.75
C ASP A 31 29.11 -5.09 13.43
N VAL A 32 28.51 -5.77 12.44
CA VAL A 32 28.95 -7.08 11.95
C VAL A 32 29.78 -6.91 10.69
N HIS A 33 31.01 -7.41 10.73
CA HIS A 33 31.96 -7.36 9.62
C HIS A 33 31.89 -8.69 8.87
N CYS A 34 31.74 -8.64 7.55
CA CYS A 34 31.66 -9.84 6.71
C CYS A 34 32.60 -9.71 5.52
N PHE A 35 33.20 -10.83 5.11
CA PHE A 35 34.03 -10.91 3.89
C PHE A 35 35.20 -9.90 3.87
N GLY A 36 35.71 -9.51 5.06
CA GLY A 36 36.78 -8.51 5.18
C GLY A 36 36.36 -7.07 4.88
N MET A 37 35.06 -6.79 4.79
CA MET A 37 34.52 -5.44 4.63
C MET A 37 34.03 -4.87 5.97
N GLU A 38 34.20 -3.56 6.15
CA GLU A 38 33.71 -2.75 7.29
C GLU A 38 32.17 -2.79 7.45
N THR A 39 31.43 -3.11 6.39
CA THR A 39 29.96 -3.21 6.43
C THR A 39 29.46 -4.51 5.81
N CYS A 40 28.45 -5.11 6.44
CA CYS A 40 27.88 -6.39 6.00
C CYS A 40 26.48 -6.23 5.37
N PHE A 41 26.45 -5.76 4.13
CA PHE A 41 25.21 -5.74 3.33
C PHE A 41 24.59 -7.11 3.07
N PRO A 42 25.37 -8.19 2.79
CA PRO A 42 24.78 -9.51 2.54
C PRO A 42 23.94 -10.02 3.72
N LEU A 43 24.35 -9.75 4.96
CA LEU A 43 23.59 -10.14 6.15
C LEU A 43 22.33 -9.28 6.32
N ALA A 44 22.46 -7.96 6.17
CA ALA A 44 21.35 -7.02 6.32
C ALA A 44 20.21 -7.29 5.32
N PHE A 45 20.52 -7.65 4.07
CA PHE A 45 19.50 -8.02 3.07
C PHE A 45 19.13 -9.51 3.10
N GLY A 46 20.05 -10.37 3.52
CA GLY A 46 19.82 -11.82 3.61
C GLY A 46 18.79 -12.18 4.69
N VAL A 47 18.81 -11.50 5.84
CA VAL A 47 17.86 -11.76 6.93
C VAL A 47 16.39 -11.59 6.49
N PRO A 48 15.95 -10.44 5.92
CA PRO A 48 14.61 -10.32 5.36
C PRO A 48 14.31 -11.36 4.28
N GLY A 49 15.27 -11.68 3.42
CA GLY A 49 15.11 -12.70 2.37
C GLY A 49 14.77 -14.08 2.94
N ILE A 50 15.52 -14.53 3.95
CA ILE A 50 15.27 -15.81 4.62
C ILE A 50 13.91 -15.80 5.34
N LEU A 51 13.55 -14.71 6.01
CA LEU A 51 12.26 -14.58 6.68
C LEU A 51 11.08 -14.67 5.69
N ILE A 52 11.20 -14.08 4.50
CA ILE A 52 10.18 -14.21 3.44
C ILE A 52 10.09 -15.66 2.93
N VAL A 53 11.22 -16.36 2.77
CA VAL A 53 11.21 -17.78 2.38
C VAL A 53 10.51 -18.63 3.44
N ILE A 54 10.80 -18.42 4.73
CA ILE A 54 10.12 -19.12 5.83
C ILE A 54 8.61 -18.81 5.81
N ALA A 55 8.23 -17.55 5.64
CA ALA A 55 6.82 -17.16 5.56
C ALA A 55 6.10 -17.83 4.38
N LEU A 56 6.76 -17.92 3.22
CA LEU A 56 6.22 -18.63 2.06
C LEU A 56 6.04 -20.12 2.32
N LEU A 57 7.01 -20.78 2.96
CA LEU A 57 6.90 -22.21 3.30
C LEU A 57 5.72 -22.46 4.25
N LEU A 58 5.54 -21.61 5.28
CA LEU A 58 4.38 -21.68 6.18
C LEU A 58 3.06 -21.46 5.44
N PHE A 59 3.01 -20.49 4.52
CA PHE A 59 1.83 -20.23 3.69
C PHE A 59 1.47 -21.43 2.80
N LEU A 60 2.46 -22.04 2.15
CA LEU A 60 2.25 -23.22 1.30
C LEU A 60 1.81 -24.44 2.11
N ALA A 61 2.39 -24.65 3.30
CA ALA A 61 1.96 -25.71 4.22
C ALA A 61 0.52 -25.50 4.72
N GLY A 62 0.09 -24.25 4.91
CA GLY A 62 -1.27 -23.88 5.31
C GLY A 62 -2.32 -23.92 4.19
N ARG A 63 -1.90 -24.05 2.93
CA ARG A 63 -2.77 -24.03 1.74
C ARG A 63 -4.02 -24.92 1.82
N PRO A 64 -3.99 -26.18 2.32
CA PRO A 64 -5.19 -27.02 2.34
C PRO A 64 -6.27 -26.54 3.33
N LEU A 65 -5.92 -25.66 4.27
CA LEU A 65 -6.89 -25.07 5.22
C LEU A 65 -7.58 -23.82 4.67
N TYR A 66 -7.15 -23.31 3.51
CA TYR A 66 -7.65 -22.04 2.99
C TYR A 66 -8.90 -22.20 2.12
N THR A 67 -9.87 -21.32 2.35
CA THR A 67 -11.05 -21.19 1.48
C THR A 67 -10.73 -20.26 0.31
N CYS A 68 -10.52 -20.83 -0.88
CA CYS A 68 -10.29 -20.08 -2.11
C CYS A 68 -11.60 -19.46 -2.60
N LYS A 69 -11.67 -18.12 -2.67
CA LYS A 69 -12.82 -17.39 -3.24
C LYS A 69 -12.64 -17.22 -4.75
N GLU A 70 -13.74 -17.34 -5.49
CA GLU A 70 -13.76 -17.10 -6.94
C GLU A 70 -13.37 -15.65 -7.30
N PRO A 71 -12.74 -15.42 -8.46
CA PRO A 71 -12.30 -14.09 -8.86
C PRO A 71 -13.50 -13.17 -9.09
N ARG A 72 -13.66 -12.14 -8.25
CA ARG A 72 -14.58 -11.03 -8.51
C ARG A 72 -14.04 -10.21 -9.67
N GLY A 73 -14.88 -9.97 -10.68
CA GLY A 73 -14.48 -9.27 -11.92
C GLY A 73 -13.85 -7.88 -11.67
N ASN A 74 -13.13 -7.37 -12.67
CA ASN A 74 -12.35 -6.14 -12.52
C ASN A 74 -13.23 -4.89 -12.49
N ILE A 75 -13.53 -4.40 -11.29
CA ILE A 75 -14.32 -3.18 -11.06
C ILE A 75 -13.63 -1.92 -11.62
N VAL A 76 -12.29 -1.85 -11.58
CA VAL A 76 -11.53 -0.69 -12.09
C VAL A 76 -11.75 -0.52 -13.59
N VAL A 77 -11.73 -1.63 -14.34
CA VAL A 77 -12.00 -1.60 -15.79
C VAL A 77 -13.44 -1.15 -16.07
N ARG A 78 -14.41 -1.57 -15.25
CA ARG A 78 -15.81 -1.13 -15.40
C ARG A 78 -15.96 0.36 -15.14
N VAL A 79 -15.35 0.87 -14.07
CA VAL A 79 -15.35 2.30 -13.72
C VAL A 79 -14.71 3.14 -14.83
N ILE A 80 -13.55 2.74 -15.35
CA ILE A 80 -12.89 3.44 -16.47
C ILE A 80 -13.81 3.46 -17.70
N LYS A 81 -14.43 2.33 -18.05
CA LYS A 81 -15.38 2.26 -19.19
C LYS A 81 -16.57 3.19 -19.01
N VAL A 82 -17.15 3.26 -17.80
CA VAL A 82 -18.25 4.19 -17.48
C VAL A 82 -17.82 5.64 -17.67
N ILE A 83 -16.66 6.02 -17.13
CA ILE A 83 -16.13 7.38 -17.25
C ILE A 83 -15.85 7.74 -18.71
N SER A 84 -15.13 6.88 -19.45
CA SER A 84 -14.81 7.12 -20.86
C SER A 84 -16.08 7.22 -21.71
N HIS A 85 -17.05 6.34 -21.48
CA HIS A 85 -18.32 6.36 -22.22
C HIS A 85 -19.13 7.62 -21.92
N ALA A 86 -19.25 7.99 -20.63
CA ALA A 86 -19.92 9.21 -20.21
C ALA A 86 -19.28 10.47 -20.84
N LEU A 87 -17.95 10.52 -20.92
CA LEU A 87 -17.23 11.63 -21.55
C LEU A 87 -17.49 11.70 -23.07
N VAL A 88 -17.46 10.56 -23.76
CA VAL A 88 -17.76 10.49 -25.22
C VAL A 88 -19.19 10.93 -25.51
N MET A 89 -20.16 10.47 -24.71
CA MET A 89 -21.57 10.84 -24.90
C MET A 89 -21.86 12.29 -24.50
N LYS A 90 -21.17 12.84 -23.50
CA LYS A 90 -21.21 14.27 -23.17
C LYS A 90 -20.75 15.17 -24.32
N CYS A 91 -19.79 14.71 -25.13
CA CYS A 91 -19.37 15.45 -26.33
C CYS A 91 -20.43 15.44 -27.44
N ARG A 92 -21.36 14.47 -27.43
CA ARG A 92 -22.40 14.31 -28.46
C ARG A 92 -23.75 14.92 -28.07
N SER A 93 -24.07 14.99 -26.78
CA SER A 93 -25.33 15.56 -26.27
C SER A 93 -25.11 16.35 -24.97
N LYS A 94 -25.91 17.38 -24.72
CA LYS A 94 -25.76 18.33 -23.59
C LYS A 94 -26.95 18.38 -22.61
N GLU A 95 -27.87 17.42 -22.68
CA GLU A 95 -29.17 17.53 -21.97
C GLU A 95 -29.17 17.07 -20.50
N LYS A 96 -28.16 16.33 -20.00
CA LYS A 96 -28.17 15.78 -18.63
C LYS A 96 -27.47 16.70 -17.61
N ILE A 97 -28.01 16.76 -16.39
CA ILE A 97 -27.55 17.59 -15.26
C ILE A 97 -26.13 17.21 -14.80
N HIS A 98 -25.85 15.90 -14.61
CA HIS A 98 -24.52 15.44 -14.24
C HIS A 98 -23.86 14.69 -15.41
N TRP A 99 -22.60 14.99 -15.67
CA TRP A 99 -21.86 14.47 -16.83
C TRP A 99 -21.65 12.95 -16.83
N LEU A 100 -21.75 12.30 -15.68
CA LEU A 100 -21.63 10.84 -15.57
C LEU A 100 -22.95 10.11 -15.87
N ASP A 101 -24.09 10.82 -15.86
CA ASP A 101 -25.41 10.23 -16.12
C ASP A 101 -25.62 9.97 -17.63
N TYR A 102 -24.69 10.40 -18.49
CA TYR A 102 -24.65 10.06 -19.91
C TYR A 102 -24.27 8.61 -20.19
N ALA A 103 -23.89 7.83 -19.17
CA ALA A 103 -23.62 6.40 -19.26
C ALA A 103 -24.83 5.51 -18.92
N ASP A 104 -25.99 6.11 -18.60
CA ASP A 104 -27.24 5.40 -18.21
C ASP A 104 -27.85 4.58 -19.37
N ASP A 105 -27.38 4.80 -20.59
CA ASP A 105 -27.80 4.05 -21.78
C ASP A 105 -27.21 2.64 -21.85
N LYS A 106 -26.02 2.44 -21.28
CA LYS A 106 -25.25 1.18 -21.39
C LYS A 106 -24.89 0.55 -20.05
N PHE A 107 -24.95 1.29 -18.95
CA PHE A 107 -24.49 0.84 -17.64
C PHE A 107 -25.56 1.00 -16.56
N ASP A 108 -25.53 0.11 -15.56
CA ASP A 108 -26.47 0.13 -14.44
C ASP A 108 -26.37 1.44 -13.64
N LYS A 109 -27.54 1.99 -13.26
CA LYS A 109 -27.65 3.21 -12.43
C LYS A 109 -26.88 3.11 -11.10
N THR A 110 -26.83 1.92 -10.50
CA THR A 110 -26.07 1.66 -9.27
C THR A 110 -24.57 1.83 -9.50
N LEU A 111 -24.04 1.31 -10.61
CA LEU A 111 -22.62 1.44 -10.97
C LEU A 111 -22.23 2.90 -11.23
N ILE A 112 -23.12 3.66 -11.88
CA ILE A 112 -22.94 5.11 -12.12
C ILE A 112 -22.93 5.87 -10.79
N ALA A 113 -23.86 5.56 -9.88
CA ALA A 113 -23.91 6.16 -8.55
C ALA A 113 -22.66 5.85 -7.71
N HIS A 114 -22.19 4.60 -7.71
CA HIS A 114 -20.94 4.21 -7.05
C HIS A 114 -19.72 4.91 -7.66
N THR A 115 -19.69 5.08 -8.99
CA THR A 115 -18.61 5.79 -9.68
C THR A 115 -18.61 7.28 -9.33
N LYS A 116 -19.79 7.91 -9.24
CA LYS A 116 -19.93 9.31 -8.77
C LYS A 116 -19.40 9.48 -7.34
N ALA A 117 -19.79 8.58 -6.42
CA ALA A 117 -19.30 8.60 -5.04
C ALA A 117 -17.77 8.39 -4.98
N ALA A 118 -17.23 7.45 -5.77
CA ALA A 118 -15.79 7.20 -5.83
C ALA A 118 -15.01 8.44 -6.31
N LEU A 119 -15.51 9.16 -7.31
CA LEU A 119 -14.90 10.41 -7.77
C LEU A 119 -14.91 11.51 -6.70
N GLN A 120 -15.97 11.59 -5.90
CA GLN A 120 -16.03 12.54 -4.76
C GLN A 120 -15.00 12.18 -3.68
N VAL A 121 -14.83 10.89 -3.37
CA VAL A 121 -13.80 10.42 -2.44
C VAL A 121 -12.40 10.70 -2.99
N LEU A 122 -12.18 10.58 -4.31
CA LEU A 122 -10.89 10.92 -4.92
C LEU A 122 -10.54 12.40 -4.76
N VAL A 123 -11.52 13.30 -4.81
CA VAL A 123 -11.31 14.73 -4.53
C VAL A 123 -10.87 14.93 -3.08
N LEU A 124 -11.49 14.23 -2.13
CA LEU A 124 -11.07 14.25 -0.73
C LEU A 124 -9.61 13.76 -0.55
N PHE A 125 -9.14 12.88 -1.45
CA PHE A 125 -7.80 12.32 -1.39
C PHE A 125 -6.71 13.14 -2.09
N ILE A 126 -7.03 14.31 -2.65
CA ILE A 126 -6.04 15.20 -3.28
C ILE A 126 -4.86 15.58 -2.35
N PRO A 127 -5.04 15.79 -1.04
CA PRO A 127 -3.92 16.09 -0.14
C PRO A 127 -3.03 14.89 0.20
N LEU A 128 -3.48 13.64 -0.02
CA LEU A 128 -2.76 12.44 0.40
C LEU A 128 -1.37 12.30 -0.27
N PRO A 129 -1.20 12.51 -1.59
CA PRO A 129 0.12 12.48 -2.21
C PRO A 129 1.12 13.45 -1.59
N MET A 130 0.68 14.63 -1.15
CA MET A 130 1.54 15.60 -0.45
C MET A 130 1.91 15.14 0.94
N PHE A 131 0.97 14.51 1.66
CA PHE A 131 1.29 13.88 2.94
C PHE A 131 2.33 12.77 2.78
N TRP A 132 2.12 11.85 1.83
CA TRP A 132 3.05 10.74 1.60
C TRP A 132 4.42 11.21 1.09
N SER A 133 4.48 12.25 0.25
CA SER A 133 5.77 12.80 -0.21
C SER A 133 6.61 13.44 0.91
N LEU A 134 5.97 13.92 1.98
CA LEU A 134 6.65 14.40 3.18
C LEU A 134 7.00 13.23 4.11
N PHE A 135 6.06 12.31 4.32
CA PHE A 135 6.28 11.15 5.18
C PHE A 135 7.46 10.28 4.71
N ASP A 136 7.57 10.04 3.40
CA ASP A 136 8.64 9.23 2.82
C ASP A 136 10.04 9.89 2.96
N GLN A 137 10.11 11.18 3.29
CA GLN A 137 11.40 11.85 3.56
C GLN A 137 12.04 11.39 4.86
N GLN A 138 11.26 10.81 5.79
CA GLN A 138 11.75 10.24 7.04
C GLN A 138 12.85 9.19 6.79
N GLY A 139 12.72 8.38 5.73
CA GLY A 139 13.68 7.33 5.41
C GLY A 139 14.98 7.80 4.73
N SER A 140 15.04 9.06 4.26
CA SER A 140 16.13 9.54 3.40
C SER A 140 16.75 10.88 3.84
N ARG A 141 15.97 11.97 3.79
CA ARG A 141 16.49 13.31 4.10
C ARG A 141 16.72 13.49 5.60
N TRP A 142 15.83 12.97 6.42
CA TRP A 142 15.96 13.09 7.87
C TRP A 142 17.07 12.19 8.42
N THR A 143 17.27 11.00 7.83
CA THR A 143 18.42 10.14 8.15
C THR A 143 19.74 10.82 7.77
N PHE A 144 19.82 11.47 6.61
CA PHE A 144 21.01 12.24 6.22
C PHE A 144 21.25 13.47 7.12
N GLN A 145 20.19 14.17 7.52
CA GLN A 145 20.31 15.27 8.47
C GLN A 145 20.83 14.78 9.83
N ALA A 146 20.33 13.63 10.30
CA ALA A 146 20.75 13.03 11.56
C ALA A 146 22.25 12.67 11.58
N THR A 147 22.88 12.33 10.45
CA THR A 147 24.33 12.06 10.43
C THR A 147 25.20 13.30 10.67
N HIS A 148 24.61 14.50 10.60
CA HIS A 148 25.27 15.78 10.85
C HIS A 148 24.88 16.40 12.20
N MET A 149 24.10 15.68 13.01
CA MET A 149 23.66 16.12 14.34
C MET A 149 24.47 15.38 15.41
N GLU A 150 24.70 16.05 16.55
CA GLU A 150 25.39 15.45 17.68
C GLU A 150 24.48 14.42 18.36
N GLY A 151 24.95 13.18 18.47
CA GLY A 151 24.18 12.04 19.01
C GLY A 151 24.21 11.92 20.53
N SER A 152 24.78 12.89 21.25
CA SER A 152 24.77 12.90 22.71
C SER A 152 23.35 13.18 23.21
N LEU A 153 22.69 12.13 23.70
CA LEU A 153 21.59 12.29 24.64
C LEU A 153 22.23 12.89 25.90
N GLY A 154 21.98 14.17 26.15
CA GLY A 154 22.57 14.91 27.26
C GLY A 154 22.46 14.21 28.61
#